data_AF-H1LC23-F1
#
_entry.id   AF-H1LC23-F1
#
_cell.length_a   1.000
_cell.length_b   1.000
_cell.length_c   1.000
_cell.angle_alpha   90.00
_cell.angle_beta   90.00
_cell.angle_gamma   90.00
#
_symmetry.space_group_name_H-M   'P 1'
#
loop_
_entity.id
_entity.type
_entity.pdbx_description
1 polymer ?
#
loop_
_entity_poly.entity_id
_entity_poly.type
_entity_poly.pdbx_seq_one_letter_code
_entity_poly.pdbx_strand_id
1 'polypeptide(L)'
;MKFKKSFILGITALSLGTVGIISQPTTSQAMSIYNPDNPFWLHSHWITTTKRIVVHKIKYMEPEYKSYQVASYVVPRGYHYKIYASPTNYHWFFDSGKFKSNAHYMYVSNRHSHDWFRFGVH
;
A
#
# COMPACT_ATOMS: atom_id res chain seq x y z
N MET A 1 10.38 -57.25 -53.86
CA MET A 1 11.71 -56.76 -54.32
C MET A 1 11.54 -55.82 -55.49
N LYS A 2 12.01 -54.57 -55.37
CA LYS A 2 12.78 -53.82 -56.39
C LYS A 2 13.02 -52.40 -55.87
N PHE A 3 14.25 -52.16 -55.40
CA PHE A 3 14.80 -50.84 -55.14
C PHE A 3 15.24 -50.17 -56.45
N LYS A 4 15.35 -48.84 -56.36
CA LYS A 4 16.30 -47.91 -57.01
C LYS A 4 15.60 -46.85 -57.89
N LYS A 5 15.73 -45.57 -57.53
CA LYS A 5 16.84 -44.70 -57.98
C LYS A 5 16.75 -43.35 -57.25
N SER A 6 17.91 -42.86 -56.86
CA SER A 6 18.17 -41.62 -56.13
C SER A 6 18.04 -40.37 -57.00
N PHE A 7 18.14 -39.22 -56.31
CA PHE A 7 18.60 -37.90 -56.76
C PHE A 7 17.52 -36.90 -57.19
N ILE A 8 17.32 -35.83 -56.41
CA ILE A 8 17.80 -34.47 -56.73
C ILE A 8 17.58 -33.55 -55.50
N LEU A 9 18.62 -32.77 -55.21
CA LEU A 9 18.67 -31.68 -54.25
C LEU A 9 17.66 -30.57 -54.59
N GLY A 10 17.00 -30.03 -53.58
CA GLY A 10 16.21 -28.80 -53.68
C GLY A 10 16.13 -28.11 -52.33
N ILE A 11 17.09 -27.21 -52.06
CA ILE A 11 17.07 -26.31 -50.91
C ILE A 11 16.10 -25.18 -51.26
N THR A 12 15.05 -25.00 -50.47
CA THR A 12 14.35 -23.71 -50.37
C THR A 12 14.09 -23.45 -48.90
N ALA A 13 14.88 -22.53 -48.36
CA ALA A 13 14.81 -22.10 -46.98
C ALA A 13 13.47 -21.39 -46.72
N LEU A 14 12.67 -21.98 -45.85
CA LEU A 14 11.47 -21.39 -45.30
C LEU A 14 11.52 -21.56 -43.78
N SER A 15 12.10 -20.57 -43.11
CA SER A 15 11.72 -20.28 -41.73
C SER A 15 11.87 -18.80 -41.48
N LEU A 16 10.72 -18.15 -41.62
CA LEU A 16 10.36 -16.85 -41.07
C LEU A 16 11.17 -16.50 -39.82
N GLY A 17 11.86 -15.37 -39.87
CA GLY A 17 12.44 -14.73 -38.70
C GLY A 17 11.34 -14.36 -37.72
N THR A 18 11.02 -15.25 -36.78
CA THR A 18 10.37 -14.87 -35.54
C THR A 18 11.44 -14.26 -34.65
N VAL A 19 11.56 -12.93 -34.69
CA VAL A 19 12.18 -12.19 -33.59
C VAL A 19 11.28 -12.43 -32.39
N GLY A 20 11.63 -13.44 -31.59
CA GLY A 20 10.97 -13.72 -30.33
C GLY A 20 11.24 -12.53 -29.41
N ILE A 21 10.28 -11.62 -29.31
CA ILE A 21 10.24 -10.66 -28.22
C ILE A 21 10.06 -11.51 -26.97
N ILE A 22 11.14 -11.78 -26.26
CA ILE A 22 11.09 -12.39 -24.93
C ILE A 22 10.49 -11.30 -24.03
N SER A 23 9.17 -11.24 -23.98
CA SER A 23 8.45 -10.47 -22.98
C SER A 23 8.75 -11.13 -21.64
N GLN A 24 9.78 -10.64 -20.94
CA GLN A 24 10.02 -10.98 -19.55
C GLN A 24 8.75 -10.60 -18.78
N PRO A 25 8.07 -11.55 -18.13
CA PRO A 25 6.92 -11.20 -17.31
C PRO A 25 7.42 -10.27 -16.20
N THR A 26 7.01 -9.01 -16.25
CA THR A 26 7.16 -8.10 -15.12
C THR A 26 6.30 -8.66 -14.00
N THR A 27 6.94 -9.31 -13.04
CA THR A 27 6.29 -9.71 -11.79
C THR A 27 5.99 -8.45 -11.01
N SER A 28 4.81 -7.87 -11.23
CA SER A 28 4.28 -6.83 -10.35
C SER A 28 4.06 -7.47 -8.98
N GLN A 29 4.91 -7.14 -8.01
CA GLN A 29 4.64 -7.54 -6.63
C GLN A 29 3.47 -6.71 -6.12
N ALA A 30 2.38 -7.38 -5.77
CA ALA A 30 1.24 -6.71 -5.18
C ALA A 30 1.68 -6.03 -3.87
N MET A 31 1.53 -4.70 -3.81
CA MET A 31 1.80 -3.96 -2.59
C MET A 31 0.87 -4.45 -1.48
N SER A 32 1.44 -4.76 -0.31
CA SER A 32 0.65 -5.14 0.86
C SER A 32 -0.46 -4.11 1.12
N ILE A 33 -1.67 -4.57 1.40
CA ILE A 33 -2.76 -3.67 1.83
C ILE A 33 -2.40 -2.94 3.11
N TYR A 34 -1.45 -3.43 3.91
CA TYR A 34 -0.99 -2.76 5.13
C TYR A 34 0.16 -1.78 4.91
N ASN A 35 0.65 -1.61 3.67
CA ASN A 35 1.56 -0.54 3.36
C ASN A 35 0.80 0.80 3.44
N PRO A 36 1.22 1.78 4.26
CA PRO A 36 0.58 3.09 4.33
C PRO A 36 0.56 3.85 2.98
N ASP A 37 1.46 3.54 2.05
CA ASP A 37 1.47 4.14 0.70
C ASP A 37 0.46 3.50 -0.26
N ASN A 38 -0.18 2.41 0.16
CA ASN A 38 -1.18 1.76 -0.68
C ASN A 38 -2.34 2.75 -0.92
N PRO A 39 -2.76 3.01 -2.18
CA PRO A 39 -3.84 3.93 -2.50
C PRO A 39 -5.15 3.65 -1.76
N PHE A 40 -5.34 2.41 -1.30
CA PHE A 40 -6.38 2.03 -0.37
C PHE A 40 -6.48 3.02 0.81
N TRP A 41 -5.36 3.45 1.40
CA TRP A 41 -5.33 4.33 2.57
C TRP A 41 -5.44 5.82 2.29
N LEU A 42 -5.60 6.24 1.02
CA LEU A 42 -5.98 7.62 0.70
C LEU A 42 -7.38 7.97 1.21
N HIS A 43 -8.18 6.96 1.56
CA HIS A 43 -9.48 7.10 2.18
C HIS A 43 -9.49 6.49 3.58
N SER A 44 -10.39 7.00 4.42
CA SER A 44 -10.54 6.56 5.80
C SER A 44 -11.24 5.20 5.91
N HIS A 45 -10.64 4.25 6.61
CA HIS A 45 -11.15 2.89 6.81
C HIS A 45 -11.31 2.54 8.27
N TRP A 46 -12.32 1.73 8.58
CA TRP A 46 -12.55 1.23 9.93
C TRP A 46 -11.51 0.17 10.32
N ILE A 47 -10.90 0.39 11.48
CA ILE A 47 -9.99 -0.53 12.12
C ILE A 47 -10.43 -0.81 13.55
N THR A 48 -9.96 -1.93 14.09
CA THR A 48 -10.02 -2.25 15.52
C THR A 48 -8.62 -2.26 16.08
N THR A 49 -8.37 -1.53 17.17
CA THR A 49 -7.06 -1.55 17.84
C THR A 49 -6.81 -2.92 18.45
N THR A 50 -5.68 -3.53 18.12
CA THR A 50 -5.23 -4.80 18.72
C THR A 50 -4.26 -4.55 19.87
N LYS A 51 -3.72 -3.34 20.02
CA LYS A 51 -2.81 -2.96 21.10
C LYS A 51 -3.24 -1.64 21.72
N ARG A 52 -2.77 -1.37 22.94
CA ARG A 52 -2.82 -0.03 23.52
C ARG A 52 -1.81 0.84 22.76
N ILE A 53 -2.25 2.00 22.28
CA ILE A 53 -1.42 2.96 21.55
C ILE A 53 -1.59 4.36 22.12
N VAL A 54 -0.74 5.28 21.66
CA VAL A 54 -0.86 6.71 21.93
C VAL A 54 -1.21 7.41 20.64
N VAL A 55 -2.16 8.34 20.72
CA VAL A 55 -2.54 9.24 19.63
C VAL A 55 -2.08 10.64 20.01
N HIS A 56 -1.22 11.21 19.17
CA HIS A 56 -0.73 12.58 19.32
C HIS A 56 -1.68 13.53 18.61
N LYS A 57 -2.06 14.60 19.30
CA LYS A 57 -2.74 15.75 18.68
C LYS A 57 -1.68 16.76 18.31
N ILE A 58 -1.54 16.98 17.01
CA ILE A 58 -0.58 17.91 16.41
C ILE A 58 -1.35 19.14 15.97
N LYS A 59 -0.90 20.34 16.36
CA LYS A 59 -1.40 21.60 15.80
C LYS A 59 -0.75 21.78 14.44
N TYR A 60 -1.57 21.81 13.38
CA TYR A 60 -1.09 22.12 12.03
C TYR A 60 -0.70 23.60 11.96
N MET A 61 0.48 23.85 11.40
CA MET A 61 1.01 25.19 11.13
C MET A 61 1.47 25.23 9.67
N GLU A 62 1.34 26.40 9.04
CA GLU A 62 1.90 26.65 7.72
C GLU A 62 3.16 27.54 7.88
N PRO A 63 4.35 27.10 7.45
CA PRO A 63 4.68 25.81 6.82
C PRO A 63 4.67 24.60 7.77
N GLU A 64 4.39 23.39 7.22
CA GLU A 64 4.13 22.14 7.98
C GLU A 64 5.21 21.81 9.01
N TYR A 65 6.50 22.08 8.72
CA TYR A 65 7.61 21.79 9.64
C TYR A 65 7.52 22.53 10.99
N LYS A 66 6.69 23.58 11.08
CA LYS A 66 6.42 24.30 12.34
C LYS A 66 5.31 23.65 13.17
N SER A 67 4.66 22.62 12.65
CA SER A 67 3.62 21.88 13.37
C SER A 67 4.22 21.23 14.61
N TYR A 68 3.47 21.23 15.72
CA TYR A 68 3.96 20.70 16.99
C TYR A 68 2.87 19.95 17.74
N GLN A 69 3.28 18.99 18.55
CA GLN A 69 2.38 18.24 19.41
C GLN A 69 1.83 19.13 20.53
N VAL A 70 0.51 19.12 20.71
CA VAL A 70 -0.18 19.85 21.79
C VAL A 70 -0.74 18.93 22.87
N ALA A 71 -1.02 17.66 22.54
CA ALA A 71 -1.53 16.69 23.51
C ALA A 71 -1.23 15.25 23.07
N SER A 72 -1.36 14.32 24.02
CA SER A 72 -1.30 12.88 23.77
C SER A 72 -2.47 12.18 24.46
N TYR A 73 -3.06 11.20 23.79
CA TYR A 73 -4.20 10.44 24.28
C TYR A 73 -3.91 8.95 24.22
N VAL A 74 -4.17 8.24 25.30
CA VAL A 74 -4.08 6.78 25.31
C VAL A 74 -5.34 6.19 24.71
N VAL A 75 -5.16 5.28 23.75
CA VAL A 75 -6.23 4.49 23.15
C VAL A 75 -6.07 3.04 23.59
N PRO A 76 -7.02 2.46 24.33
CA PRO A 76 -6.96 1.06 24.72
C PRO A 76 -7.12 0.12 23.53
N ARG A 77 -6.78 -1.15 23.75
CA ARG A 77 -7.09 -2.25 22.82
C ARG A 77 -8.61 -2.44 22.71
N GLY A 78 -9.09 -2.82 21.53
CA GLY A 78 -10.48 -3.19 21.25
C GLY A 78 -11.36 -2.03 20.81
N TYR A 79 -10.79 -0.85 20.60
CA TYR A 79 -11.55 0.33 20.16
C TYR A 79 -11.60 0.43 18.63
N HIS A 80 -12.68 1.00 18.13
CA HIS A 80 -12.95 1.12 16.71
C HIS A 80 -12.79 2.58 16.27
N TYR A 81 -11.98 2.80 15.22
CA TYR A 81 -11.77 4.12 14.64
C TYR A 81 -11.66 4.03 13.13
N LYS A 82 -12.00 5.11 12.43
CA LYS A 82 -11.56 5.33 11.07
C LYS A 82 -10.15 5.90 11.07
N ILE A 83 -9.28 5.30 10.28
CA ILE A 83 -7.93 5.81 10.02
C ILE A 83 -7.64 5.88 8.52
N TYR A 84 -6.73 6.77 8.14
CA TYR A 84 -6.15 6.86 6.79
C TYR A 84 -4.63 7.02 6.92
N ALA A 85 -3.90 6.94 5.81
CA ALA A 85 -2.47 7.21 5.76
C ALA A 85 -2.16 8.19 4.63
N SER A 86 -1.13 9.02 4.85
CA SER A 86 -0.59 9.88 3.78
C SER A 86 0.66 9.23 3.19
N PRO A 87 0.79 9.17 1.85
CA PRO A 87 1.98 8.65 1.18
C PRO A 87 3.23 9.49 1.44
N THR A 88 3.07 10.74 1.89
CA THR A 88 4.20 11.62 2.19
C THR A 88 4.84 11.33 3.55
N ASN A 89 4.06 10.82 4.51
CA ASN A 89 4.41 10.91 5.92
C ASN A 89 4.37 9.55 6.65
N TYR A 90 4.01 8.43 6.00
CA TYR A 90 4.01 7.06 6.57
C TYR A 90 3.39 6.95 7.98
N HIS A 91 2.41 7.82 8.25
CA HIS A 91 1.77 7.99 9.54
C HIS A 91 0.29 7.60 9.42
N TRP A 92 -0.25 6.97 10.47
CA TRP A 92 -1.68 6.66 10.56
C TRP A 92 -2.44 7.80 11.21
N PHE A 93 -3.34 8.41 10.46
CA PHE A 93 -4.17 9.54 10.87
C PHE A 93 -5.56 9.06 11.27
N PHE A 94 -6.14 9.65 12.30
CA PHE A 94 -7.50 9.35 12.75
C PHE A 94 -8.51 10.31 12.11
N ASP A 95 -9.68 9.78 11.76
CA ASP A 95 -10.77 10.51 11.09
C ASP A 95 -12.15 10.10 11.65
N SER A 96 -12.25 9.93 12.97
CA SER A 96 -13.54 9.57 13.61
C SER A 96 -13.60 9.97 15.07
N GLY A 97 -14.83 10.16 15.55
CA GLY A 97 -15.12 10.46 16.96
C GLY A 97 -14.32 11.65 17.49
N LYS A 98 -13.73 11.47 18.68
CA LYS A 98 -12.90 12.50 19.34
C LYS A 98 -11.56 12.78 18.65
N PHE A 99 -11.16 11.94 17.70
CA PHE A 99 -9.86 12.04 17.01
C PHE A 99 -10.04 12.39 15.54
N LYS A 100 -11.01 13.25 15.20
CA LYS A 100 -11.24 13.68 13.82
C LYS A 100 -10.22 14.74 13.42
N SER A 101 -9.31 14.40 12.51
CA SER A 101 -8.34 15.33 11.94
C SER A 101 -9.01 16.39 11.06
N ASN A 102 -8.48 17.61 11.07
CA ASN A 102 -8.98 18.76 10.30
C ASN A 102 -7.86 19.76 9.99
N ALA A 103 -8.19 20.90 9.40
CA ALA A 103 -7.24 21.94 8.99
C ALA A 103 -6.43 22.59 10.14
N HIS A 104 -6.78 22.35 11.39
CA HIS A 104 -6.09 22.91 12.56
C HIS A 104 -5.39 21.86 13.40
N TYR A 105 -5.94 20.64 13.46
CA TYR A 105 -5.42 19.57 14.29
C TYR A 105 -5.40 18.24 13.55
N MET A 106 -4.25 17.58 13.61
CA MET A 106 -4.05 16.23 13.11
C MET A 106 -3.93 15.28 14.29
N TYR A 107 -4.59 14.13 14.21
CA TYR A 107 -4.53 13.09 15.22
C TYR A 107 -3.77 11.91 14.64
N VAL A 108 -2.57 11.66 15.17
CA VAL A 108 -1.61 10.74 14.57
C VAL A 108 -1.25 9.64 15.55
N SER A 109 -1.24 8.39 15.08
CA SER A 109 -0.74 7.26 15.88
C SER A 109 0.76 7.41 16.16
N ASN A 110 1.19 7.04 17.36
CA ASN A 110 2.60 6.90 17.70
C ASN A 110 3.27 5.66 17.08
N ARG A 111 2.55 4.94 16.21
CA ARG A 111 3.00 3.73 15.53
C ARG A 111 3.06 3.99 14.03
N HIS A 112 4.10 3.46 13.38
CA HIS A 112 4.24 3.47 11.92
C HIS A 112 3.81 2.15 11.27
N SER A 113 4.08 1.01 11.93
CA SER A 113 3.63 -0.31 11.47
C SER A 113 2.11 -0.47 11.59
N HIS A 114 1.56 -1.52 10.98
CA HIS A 114 0.15 -1.91 11.07
C HIS A 114 -0.14 -2.90 12.22
N ASP A 115 0.89 -3.36 12.95
CA ASP A 115 0.83 -4.42 13.97
C ASP A 115 -0.05 -4.11 15.20
N TRP A 116 -0.59 -2.89 15.28
CA TRP A 116 -1.44 -2.41 16.36
C TRP A 116 -2.93 -2.34 15.99
N PHE A 117 -3.29 -2.70 14.76
CA PHE A 117 -4.68 -2.80 14.34
C PHE A 117 -4.94 -3.96 13.41
N ARG A 118 -6.23 -4.23 13.20
CA ARG A 118 -6.75 -5.06 12.12
C ARG A 118 -7.96 -4.37 11.52
N PHE A 119 -8.33 -4.74 10.30
CA PHE A 119 -9.60 -4.30 9.74
C PHE A 119 -10.74 -4.66 10.69
N GLY A 120 -11.58 -3.67 10.96
CA GLY A 120 -12.74 -3.80 11.84
C GLY A 120 -14.00 -3.67 11.02
N VAL A 121 -15.04 -4.40 11.43
CA VAL A 121 -16.41 -4.17 10.96
C VAL A 121 -17.10 -3.33 12.04
N HIS A 122 -17.78 -2.27 11.63
CA HIS A 122 -18.69 -1.50 12.47
C HIS A 122 -20.09 -2.09 12.33
#